data_AF-A0A7Y1UP06-F1
#
_entry.id   AF-A0A7Y1UP06-F1
#
_cell.length_a   1.000
_cell.length_b   1.000
_cell.length_c   1.000
_cell.angle_alpha   90.00
_cell.angle_beta   90.00
_cell.angle_gamma   90.00
#
_symmetry.space_group_name_H-M   'P 1'
#
loop_
_entity.id
_entity.type
_entity.pdbx_description
1 polymer ?
#
loop_
_entity_poly.entity_id
_entity_poly.type
_entity_poly.pdbx_seq_one_letter_code
_entity_poly.pdbx_strand_id
1 'polypeptide(L)'
;MQLHLLDGTYELFRSYFGAPPRAAPDGQEIGAVAGIMASTLGLLREPGVTHLAVATDYVIESFRNEMFDGYKTGEGIPEDLYGQFRLAEAAWEAMGVTVWKMVEFEADDGLASGAWKYEDQVDRVVLLSPDKDLAQCVDGDRVVTYDRRQE
;
A
#
# COMPACT_ATOMS: atom_id res chain seq x y z
N MET A 1 -9.00 15.30 -12.36
CA MET A 1 -8.56 13.92 -12.20
C MET A 1 -7.58 13.86 -11.05
N GLN A 2 -7.82 12.99 -10.06
CA GLN A 2 -6.87 12.74 -8.98
C GLN A 2 -6.37 11.29 -9.03
N LEU A 3 -5.06 11.12 -8.87
CA LEU A 3 -4.37 9.84 -8.75
C LEU A 3 -4.09 9.56 -7.28
N HIS A 4 -4.58 8.45 -6.78
CA HIS A 4 -4.31 7.98 -5.43
C HIS A 4 -3.29 6.84 -5.52
N LEU A 5 -2.21 6.97 -4.76
CA LEU A 5 -1.12 5.99 -4.69
C LEU A 5 -1.09 5.44 -3.26
N LEU A 6 -1.49 4.18 -3.11
CA LEU A 6 -1.67 3.53 -1.82
C LEU A 6 -0.44 2.69 -1.44
N ASP A 7 0.04 2.90 -0.22
CA ASP A 7 1.00 2.01 0.41
C ASP A 7 0.31 0.72 0.86
N GLY A 8 0.40 -0.30 0.01
CA GLY A 8 -0.26 -1.58 0.22
C GLY A 8 0.35 -2.39 1.35
N THR A 9 1.67 -2.31 1.54
CA THR A 9 2.33 -3.00 2.67
C THR A 9 1.80 -2.45 3.97
N TYR A 10 1.84 -1.13 4.16
CA TYR A 10 1.32 -0.49 5.36
C TYR A 10 -0.17 -0.80 5.58
N GLU A 11 -0.99 -0.75 4.53
CA GLU A 11 -2.42 -1.04 4.63
C GLU A 11 -2.71 -2.49 5.07
N LEU A 12 -1.86 -3.44 4.68
CA LEU A 12 -1.94 -4.82 5.15
C LEU A 12 -1.65 -4.92 6.64
N PHE A 13 -0.56 -4.32 7.12
CA PHE A 13 -0.26 -4.28 8.56
C PHE A 13 -1.36 -3.56 9.36
N ARG A 14 -1.82 -2.41 8.86
CA ARG A 14 -2.92 -1.65 9.47
C ARG A 14 -4.18 -2.50 9.59
N SER A 15 -4.53 -3.22 8.54
CA SER A 15 -5.73 -4.07 8.50
C SER A 15 -5.56 -5.29 9.40
N TYR A 16 -4.39 -5.92 9.45
CA TYR A 16 -4.14 -7.07 10.33
C TYR A 16 -4.30 -6.71 11.81
N PHE A 17 -3.75 -5.58 12.26
CA PHE A 17 -3.87 -5.16 13.66
C PHE A 17 -5.19 -4.46 14.00
N GLY A 18 -5.96 -4.04 12.99
CA GLY A 18 -7.21 -3.29 13.19
C GLY A 18 -8.49 -4.06 12.88
N ALA A 19 -8.46 -5.02 11.96
CA ALA A 19 -9.62 -5.79 11.55
C ALA A 19 -9.83 -7.01 12.45
N PRO A 20 -11.10 -7.43 12.69
CA PRO A 20 -11.37 -8.67 13.39
C PRO A 20 -10.81 -9.88 12.61
N PRO A 21 -10.24 -10.88 13.29
CA PRO A 21 -9.74 -12.08 12.64
C PRO A 21 -10.87 -12.84 11.94
N ARG A 22 -10.55 -13.46 10.81
CA ARG A 22 -11.49 -14.25 10.01
C ARG A 22 -10.76 -15.41 9.37
N ALA A 23 -11.29 -16.61 9.51
CA ALA A 23 -10.77 -17.80 8.83
C ALA A 23 -11.52 -18.07 7.51
N ALA A 24 -10.78 -18.40 6.46
CA ALA A 24 -11.30 -19.02 5.26
C ALA A 24 -11.72 -20.49 5.53
N PRO A 25 -12.48 -21.14 4.63
CA PRO A 25 -12.94 -22.53 4.84
C PRO A 25 -11.82 -23.56 5.04
N ASP A 26 -10.62 -23.29 4.53
CA ASP A 26 -9.41 -24.10 4.71
C ASP A 26 -8.64 -23.78 6.01
N GLY A 27 -9.12 -22.80 6.80
CA GLY A 27 -8.51 -22.37 8.04
C GLY A 27 -7.50 -21.23 7.92
N GLN A 28 -7.20 -20.75 6.70
CA GLN A 28 -6.29 -19.62 6.51
C GLN A 28 -6.87 -18.33 7.13
N GLU A 29 -6.05 -17.57 7.87
CA GLU A 29 -6.42 -16.22 8.35
C GLU A 29 -6.50 -15.25 7.15
N ILE A 30 -7.61 -14.53 7.04
CA ILE A 30 -7.93 -13.61 5.94
C ILE A 30 -8.54 -12.28 6.44
N GLY A 31 -8.48 -12.00 7.74
CA GLY A 31 -9.09 -10.83 8.36
C GLY A 31 -8.52 -9.54 7.81
N ALA A 32 -7.20 -9.48 7.61
CA ALA A 32 -6.53 -8.32 7.06
C ALA A 32 -6.96 -8.07 5.59
N VAL A 33 -7.02 -9.13 4.78
CA VAL A 33 -7.47 -9.03 3.37
C VAL A 33 -8.93 -8.56 3.29
N ALA A 34 -9.80 -9.09 4.14
CA ALA A 34 -11.19 -8.63 4.20
C ALA A 34 -11.30 -7.14 4.58
N GLY A 35 -10.45 -6.68 5.52
CA GLY A 35 -10.33 -5.26 5.89
C GLY A 35 -9.85 -4.38 4.74
N ILE A 36 -8.80 -4.81 4.03
CA ILE A 36 -8.29 -4.15 2.83
C ILE A 36 -9.37 -3.99 1.77
N MET A 37 -10.11 -5.06 1.46
CA MET A 37 -11.17 -5.01 0.44
C MET A 37 -12.24 -3.99 0.81
N ALA A 38 -12.69 -3.99 2.07
CA ALA A 38 -13.68 -3.04 2.55
C ALA A 38 -13.15 -1.58 2.48
N SER A 39 -11.92 -1.35 2.95
CA SER A 39 -11.30 -0.02 2.94
C SER A 39 -11.03 0.51 1.53
N THR A 40 -10.66 -0.37 0.60
CA THR A 40 -10.43 -0.01 -0.81
C THR A 40 -11.74 0.30 -1.52
N LEU A 41 -12.80 -0.48 -1.30
CA LEU A 41 -14.13 -0.19 -1.83
C LEU A 41 -14.70 1.12 -1.27
N GLY A 42 -14.39 1.46 -0.02
CA GLY A 42 -14.68 2.77 0.56
C GLY A 42 -14.02 3.89 -0.24
N LEU A 43 -12.70 3.80 -0.42
CA LEU A 43 -11.91 4.77 -1.18
C LEU A 43 -12.43 4.95 -2.61
N LEU A 44 -12.70 3.86 -3.32
CA LEU A 44 -13.20 3.91 -4.70
C LEU A 44 -14.59 4.56 -4.84
N ARG A 45 -15.33 4.75 -3.74
CA ARG A 45 -16.62 5.46 -3.73
C ARG A 45 -16.48 6.93 -3.38
N GLU A 46 -15.32 7.37 -2.90
CA GLU A 46 -15.09 8.76 -2.51
C GLU A 46 -15.12 9.69 -3.74
N PRO A 47 -15.82 10.84 -3.66
CA PRO A 47 -15.82 11.81 -4.74
C PRO A 47 -14.40 12.30 -5.04
N GLY A 48 -13.95 12.17 -6.29
CA GLY A 48 -12.65 12.67 -6.75
C GLY A 48 -11.58 11.59 -6.91
N VAL A 49 -11.78 10.38 -6.37
CA VAL A 49 -10.92 9.23 -6.65
C VAL A 49 -11.18 8.75 -8.08
N THR A 50 -10.33 9.14 -9.01
CA THR A 50 -10.47 8.77 -10.43
C THR A 50 -9.52 7.66 -10.86
N HIS A 51 -8.36 7.56 -10.22
CA HIS A 51 -7.34 6.56 -10.49
C HIS A 51 -6.76 6.09 -9.16
N LEU A 52 -6.51 4.79 -9.03
CA LEU A 52 -5.91 4.16 -7.86
C LEU A 52 -4.85 3.16 -8.31
N ALA A 53 -3.65 3.29 -7.75
CA ALA A 53 -2.61 2.26 -7.80
C ALA A 53 -2.14 1.95 -6.38
N VAL A 54 -1.66 0.71 -6.18
CA VAL A 54 -1.15 0.21 -4.90
C VAL A 54 0.27 -0.26 -5.13
N ALA A 55 1.21 0.13 -4.27
CA ALA A 55 2.56 -0.45 -4.25
C ALA A 55 2.68 -1.41 -3.06
N THR A 56 3.29 -2.58 -3.26
CA THR A 56 3.57 -3.54 -2.19
C THR A 56 5.05 -3.91 -2.20
N ASP A 57 5.61 -4.14 -1.01
CA ASP A 57 6.87 -4.84 -0.84
C ASP A 57 6.62 -6.32 -1.16
N TYR A 58 6.74 -6.69 -2.44
CA TYR A 58 6.55 -8.08 -2.88
C TYR A 58 7.63 -8.97 -2.24
N VAL A 59 8.83 -8.43 -2.09
CA VAL A 59 9.90 -8.96 -1.23
C VAL A 59 10.17 -7.91 -0.15
N ILE A 60 10.32 -8.35 1.11
CA ILE A 60 10.51 -7.44 2.25
C ILE A 60 11.90 -6.78 2.21
N GLU A 61 12.92 -7.58 1.88
CA GLU A 61 14.29 -7.11 1.73
C GLU A 61 14.48 -6.47 0.35
N SER A 62 15.26 -5.39 0.30
CA SER A 62 15.54 -4.63 -0.91
C SER A 62 17.05 -4.53 -1.15
N PHE A 63 17.45 -3.85 -2.24
CA PHE A 63 18.87 -3.55 -2.48
C PHE A 63 19.52 -2.77 -1.32
N ARG A 64 18.73 -2.09 -0.45
CA ARG A 64 19.24 -1.37 0.71
C ARG A 64 19.84 -2.30 1.77
N ASN A 65 19.42 -3.57 1.81
CA ASN A 65 19.98 -4.57 2.72
C ASN A 65 21.47 -4.85 2.41
N GLU A 66 21.93 -4.68 1.17
CA GLU A 66 23.35 -4.78 0.82
C GLU A 66 24.16 -3.55 1.23
N MET A 67 23.48 -2.41 1.44
CA MET A 67 24.10 -1.15 1.82
C MET A 67 24.16 -0.95 3.34
N PHE A 68 23.18 -1.50 4.07
CA PHE A 68 23.00 -1.28 5.50
C PHE A 68 22.63 -2.58 6.22
N ASP A 69 23.56 -3.10 7.01
CA ASP A 69 23.35 -4.29 7.84
C ASP A 69 22.14 -4.10 8.78
N GLY A 70 21.22 -5.08 8.77
CA GLY A 70 20.05 -5.10 9.65
C GLY A 70 18.90 -4.17 9.21
N TYR A 71 18.96 -3.60 8.02
CA TYR A 71 17.87 -2.78 7.48
C TYR A 71 16.62 -3.64 7.17
N LYS A 72 15.43 -3.18 7.61
CA LYS A 72 14.09 -3.70 7.29
C LYS A 72 14.03 -5.23 7.06
N THR A 73 14.23 -6.02 8.10
CA THR A 73 14.14 -7.49 8.00
C THR A 73 12.69 -7.96 8.09
N GLY A 74 12.38 -9.09 7.44
CA GLY A 74 11.09 -9.78 7.59
C GLY A 74 10.95 -10.57 8.90
N GLU A 75 11.93 -10.47 9.79
CA GLU A 75 11.93 -11.20 11.06
C GLU A 75 10.84 -10.68 12.00
N GLY A 76 10.13 -11.61 12.64
CA GLY A 76 9.08 -11.28 13.62
C GLY A 76 7.72 -10.94 13.03
N ILE A 77 7.56 -10.95 11.70
CA ILE A 77 6.23 -10.88 11.07
C ILE A 77 5.47 -12.18 11.41
N PRO A 78 4.25 -12.09 11.98
CA PRO A 78 3.42 -13.26 12.24
C PRO A 78 3.18 -14.08 10.97
N GLU A 79 3.22 -15.42 11.08
CA GLU A 79 3.08 -16.33 9.93
C GLU A 79 1.74 -16.15 9.21
N ASP A 80 0.67 -15.90 9.96
CA ASP A 80 -0.68 -15.64 9.45
C ASP A 80 -0.79 -14.28 8.73
N LEU A 81 -0.04 -13.27 9.14
CA LEU A 81 0.13 -12.03 8.40
C LEU A 81 0.94 -12.25 7.12
N TYR A 82 2.08 -12.94 7.23
CA TYR A 82 2.94 -13.24 6.07
C TYR A 82 2.16 -14.00 4.98
N GLY A 83 1.33 -14.96 5.38
CA GLY A 83 0.45 -15.72 4.47
C GLY A 83 -0.60 -14.89 3.73
N GLN A 84 -0.83 -13.63 4.13
CA GLN A 84 -1.81 -12.75 3.51
C GLN A 84 -1.24 -11.77 2.48
N PHE A 85 0.08 -11.60 2.36
CA PHE A 85 0.69 -10.66 1.42
C PHE A 85 0.25 -10.89 -0.03
N ARG A 86 0.42 -12.13 -0.53
CA ARG A 86 0.02 -12.50 -1.90
C ARG A 86 -1.48 -12.46 -2.10
N LEU A 87 -2.24 -12.77 -1.05
CA LEU A 87 -3.70 -12.75 -1.11
C LEU A 87 -4.23 -11.30 -1.17
N ALA A 88 -3.59 -10.36 -0.47
CA ALA A 88 -3.91 -8.94 -0.55
C ALA A 88 -3.67 -8.38 -1.96
N GLU A 89 -2.52 -8.68 -2.56
CA GLU A 89 -2.22 -8.32 -3.95
C GLU A 89 -3.28 -8.85 -4.92
N ALA A 90 -3.61 -10.14 -4.82
CA ALA A 90 -4.64 -10.76 -5.65
C ALA A 90 -6.03 -10.13 -5.43
N ALA A 91 -6.36 -9.74 -4.19
CA ALA A 91 -7.61 -9.07 -3.88
C ALA A 91 -7.71 -7.68 -4.53
N TRP A 92 -6.64 -6.88 -4.49
CA TRP A 92 -6.60 -5.60 -5.20
C TRP A 92 -6.71 -5.78 -6.72
N GLU A 93 -5.96 -6.72 -7.29
CA GLU A 93 -6.05 -7.04 -8.73
C GLU A 93 -7.47 -7.47 -9.12
N ALA A 94 -8.14 -8.29 -8.30
CA ALA A 94 -9.51 -8.72 -8.54
C ALA A 94 -10.55 -7.58 -8.47
N MET A 95 -10.25 -6.51 -7.73
CA MET A 95 -11.05 -5.27 -7.72
C MET A 95 -10.78 -4.36 -8.93
N GLY A 96 -9.84 -4.74 -9.81
CA GLY A 96 -9.42 -3.94 -10.96
C GLY A 96 -8.41 -2.85 -10.62
N VAL A 97 -7.79 -2.91 -9.43
CA VAL A 97 -6.77 -1.95 -9.00
C VAL A 97 -5.43 -2.31 -9.63
N THR A 98 -4.66 -1.30 -10.06
CA THR A 98 -3.30 -1.52 -10.54
C THR A 98 -2.38 -1.78 -9.35
N VAL A 99 -1.68 -2.92 -9.35
CA VAL A 99 -0.75 -3.30 -8.27
C VAL A 99 0.69 -3.30 -8.78
N TRP A 100 1.55 -2.52 -8.14
CA TRP A 100 2.99 -2.51 -8.34
C TRP A 100 3.65 -3.40 -7.29
N LYS A 101 3.93 -4.64 -7.70
CA LYS A 101 4.61 -5.66 -6.90
C LYS A 101 6.12 -5.38 -6.90
N MET A 102 6.61 -4.70 -5.88
CA MET A 102 8.01 -4.24 -5.82
C MET A 102 8.92 -5.38 -5.34
N VAL A 103 9.80 -5.85 -6.22
CA VAL A 103 10.68 -7.01 -5.96
C VAL A 103 12.07 -6.57 -5.52
N GLU A 104 12.70 -5.68 -6.29
CA GLU A 104 14.05 -5.17 -6.03
C GLU A 104 14.04 -3.86 -5.23
N PHE A 105 12.92 -3.14 -5.31
CA PHE A 105 12.65 -1.85 -4.69
C PHE A 105 11.55 -1.99 -3.66
N GLU A 106 11.34 -0.95 -2.85
CA GLU A 106 10.30 -0.92 -1.83
C GLU A 106 9.02 -0.28 -2.36
N ALA A 107 7.93 -0.45 -1.60
CA ALA A 107 6.66 0.21 -1.90
C ALA A 107 6.84 1.72 -2.10
N ASP A 108 7.60 2.37 -1.22
CA ASP A 108 7.88 3.81 -1.26
C ASP A 108 8.56 4.25 -2.55
N ASP A 109 9.50 3.44 -3.08
CA ASP A 109 10.16 3.74 -4.34
C ASP A 109 9.14 3.73 -5.50
N GLY A 110 8.19 2.80 -5.47
CA GLY A 110 7.08 2.72 -6.41
C GLY A 110 6.15 3.93 -6.31
N LEU A 111 5.78 4.33 -5.09
CA LEU A 111 4.92 5.47 -4.82
C LEU A 111 5.57 6.80 -5.25
N ALA A 112 6.82 7.03 -4.86
CA ALA A 112 7.59 8.22 -5.23
C ALA A 112 7.80 8.32 -6.75
N SER A 113 8.16 7.20 -7.40
CA SER A 113 8.30 7.13 -8.86
C SER A 113 6.97 7.41 -9.56
N GLY A 114 5.87 6.88 -9.04
CA GLY A 114 4.52 7.13 -9.53
C GLY A 114 4.14 8.60 -9.42
N ALA A 115 4.37 9.22 -8.27
CA ALA A 115 4.09 10.63 -8.05
C ALA A 115 4.84 11.50 -9.07
N TRP A 116 6.15 11.35 -9.15
CA TRP A 116 6.99 12.11 -10.08
C TRP A 116 6.59 11.90 -11.55
N LYS A 117 6.28 10.66 -11.95
CA LYS A 117 5.95 10.34 -13.34
C LYS A 117 4.61 10.93 -13.80
N TYR A 118 3.63 11.03 -12.89
CA TYR A 118 2.26 11.35 -13.25
C TYR A 118 1.80 12.72 -12.78
N GLU A 119 2.58 13.46 -11.98
CA GLU A 119 2.19 14.77 -11.43
C GLU A 119 1.78 15.82 -12.47
N ASP A 120 2.36 15.77 -13.68
CA ASP A 120 2.00 16.67 -14.79
C ASP A 120 0.83 16.15 -15.67
N GLN A 121 0.34 14.94 -15.40
CA GLN A 121 -0.71 14.27 -16.17
C GLN A 121 -2.08 14.29 -15.47
N VAL A 122 -2.10 14.67 -14.19
CA VAL A 122 -3.31 14.75 -13.36
C VAL A 122 -3.36 16.09 -12.63
N ASP A 123 -4.51 16.42 -12.05
CA ASP A 123 -4.64 17.67 -11.29
C ASP A 123 -3.97 17.56 -9.90
N ARG A 124 -3.94 16.33 -9.36
CA ARG A 124 -3.38 16.03 -8.04
C ARG A 124 -2.95 14.57 -7.90
N VAL A 125 -1.81 14.36 -7.26
CA VAL A 125 -1.38 13.05 -6.73
C VAL A 125 -1.55 13.05 -5.21
N VAL A 126 -2.20 12.01 -4.69
CA VAL A 126 -2.41 11.79 -3.25
C VAL A 126 -1.69 10.51 -2.84
N LEU A 127 -0.61 10.65 -2.09
CA LEU A 127 0.15 9.55 -1.48
C LEU A 127 -0.57 9.12 -0.19
N LEU A 128 -1.16 7.93 -0.20
CA LEU A 128 -1.93 7.38 0.91
C LEU A 128 -1.04 6.49 1.79
N SER A 129 -0.25 7.14 2.64
CA SER A 129 0.62 6.50 3.64
C SER A 129 0.89 7.49 4.78
N PRO A 130 1.04 7.04 6.04
CA PRO A 130 1.54 7.90 7.12
C PRO A 130 3.07 8.02 7.10
N ASP A 131 3.76 7.32 6.20
CA ASP A 131 5.22 7.33 6.18
C ASP A 131 5.72 8.75 5.90
N LYS A 132 6.51 9.26 6.83
CA LYS A 132 7.03 10.62 6.79
C LYS A 132 8.10 10.76 5.73
N ASP A 133 8.73 9.67 5.31
CA ASP A 133 9.75 9.69 4.27
C ASP A 133 9.12 10.10 2.92
N LEU A 134 7.85 9.75 2.66
CA LEU A 134 7.13 10.20 1.48
C LEU A 134 6.82 11.70 1.46
N ALA A 135 6.98 12.42 2.59
CA ALA A 135 6.89 13.88 2.60
C ALA A 135 7.94 14.55 1.71
N GLN A 136 9.03 13.85 1.37
CA GLN A 136 10.03 14.31 0.40
C GLN A 136 9.43 14.55 -1.01
N CYS A 137 8.28 13.93 -1.32
CA CYS A 137 7.61 14.07 -2.62
C CYS A 137 6.62 15.24 -2.68
N VAL A 138 6.34 15.92 -1.55
CA VAL A 138 5.29 16.94 -1.49
C VAL A 138 5.67 18.18 -2.31
N ASP A 139 4.74 18.61 -3.17
CA ASP A 139 4.87 19.84 -3.95
C ASP A 139 3.54 20.62 -3.91
N GLY A 140 3.51 21.67 -3.08
CA GLY A 140 2.36 22.54 -2.89
C GLY A 140 1.05 21.76 -2.69
N ASP A 141 0.08 22.02 -3.56
CA ASP A 141 -1.18 21.26 -3.61
C ASP A 141 -1.19 20.16 -4.67
N ARG A 142 -0.12 20.02 -5.48
CA ARG A 142 -0.05 19.11 -6.62
C ARG A 142 0.26 17.68 -6.18
N VAL A 143 1.24 17.49 -5.29
CA VAL A 143 1.55 16.19 -4.68
C VAL A 143 1.41 16.34 -3.18
N VAL A 144 0.50 15.56 -2.58
CA VAL A 144 0.22 15.62 -1.14
C VAL A 144 0.25 14.23 -0.51
N THR A 145 0.63 14.16 0.76
CA THR A 145 0.50 12.96 1.60
C THR A 145 -0.79 13.01 2.40
N TYR A 146 -1.47 11.88 2.54
CA TYR A 146 -2.72 11.77 3.30
C TYR A 146 -2.74 10.53 4.19
N ASP A 147 -2.87 10.74 5.50
CA ASP A 147 -3.01 9.67 6.49
C ASP A 147 -4.48 9.31 6.71
N ARG A 148 -4.88 8.16 6.18
CA ARG A 148 -6.25 7.63 6.25
C ARG A 148 -6.66 7.16 7.66
N ARG A 149 -5.76 7.17 8.66
CA ARG A 149 -6.11 6.82 10.05
C ARG A 149 -6.75 7.96 10.83
N GLN A 150 -6.61 9.21 10.39
CA GLN A 150 -7.00 10.39 11.17
C GLN A 150 -8.38 10.97 10.79
N GLU A 151 -9.22 10.17 10.15
CA GLU A 151 -10.64 10.50 9.89
C GLU A 151 -11.55 10.19 11.08
#